data_AF-A0A7J2R5R2-F1
#
_entry.id   AF-A0A7J2R5R2-F1
#
_cell.length_a   1.000
_cell.length_b   1.000
_cell.length_c   1.000
_cell.angle_alpha   90.00
_cell.angle_beta   90.00
_cell.angle_gamma   90.00
#
_symmetry.space_group_name_H-M   'P 1'
#
loop_
_entity.id
_entity.type
_entity.pdbx_description
1 polymer ?
#
loop_
_entity_poly.entity_id
_entity_poly.type
_entity_poly.pdbx_seq_one_letter_code
_entity_poly.pdbx_strand_id
1 'polypeptide(L)'
;MNSNNPKYVEARKMMVQDTIDEIAKVQNFNDFYQTSFYQIAKFGLQLDARKEKLFGSDNWSDPQCKDELIERIRKFLVKHLK
;
A
#
# COMPACT_ATOMS: atom_id res chain seq x y z
N MET A 1 -1.46 6.35 -23.47
CA MET A 1 -0.12 6.87 -23.13
C MET A 1 0.81 5.68 -22.94
N ASN A 2 2.01 5.70 -23.52
CA ASN A 2 2.94 4.58 -23.41
C ASN A 2 3.51 4.54 -21.99
N SER A 3 3.05 3.61 -21.15
CA SER A 3 3.39 3.53 -19.72
C SER A 3 4.87 3.24 -19.47
N ASN A 4 5.66 2.96 -20.52
CA ASN A 4 7.07 2.62 -20.46
C ASN A 4 8.02 3.82 -20.55
N ASN A 5 7.52 5.07 -20.62
CA ASN A 5 8.39 6.24 -20.59
C ASN A 5 9.08 6.34 -19.20
N PRO A 6 10.43 6.39 -19.13
CA PRO A 6 11.20 6.36 -17.89
C PRO A 6 10.78 7.39 -16.85
N LYS A 7 10.36 8.59 -17.27
CA LYS A 7 9.90 9.65 -16.37
C LYS A 7 8.66 9.24 -15.57
N TYR A 8 7.72 8.53 -16.21
CA TYR A 8 6.51 8.04 -15.55
C TYR A 8 6.82 6.83 -14.66
N VAL A 9 7.79 5.99 -15.05
CA VAL A 9 8.27 4.89 -14.21
C VAL A 9 8.84 5.40 -12.90
N GLU A 10 9.71 6.40 -12.94
CA GLU A 10 10.33 6.96 -11.73
C GLU A 10 9.32 7.72 -10.87
N ALA A 11 8.42 8.51 -11.47
CA ALA A 11 7.35 9.17 -10.72
C ALA A 11 6.46 8.17 -9.95
N ARG A 12 6.14 7.02 -10.57
CA ARG A 12 5.37 5.95 -9.90
C ARG A 12 6.14 5.31 -8.76
N LYS A 13 7.43 5.01 -8.95
CA LYS A 13 8.27 4.46 -7.88
C LYS A 13 8.31 5.40 -6.67
N MET A 14 8.44 6.71 -6.92
CA MET A 14 8.37 7.72 -5.86
C MET A 14 7.02 7.70 -5.15
N MET A 15 5.90 7.70 -5.89
CA MET A 15 4.56 7.63 -5.28
C MET A 15 4.35 6.39 -4.41
N VAL A 16 4.82 5.21 -4.87
CA VAL A 16 4.76 3.97 -4.08
C VAL A 16 5.60 4.13 -2.81
N GLN A 17 6.83 4.63 -2.94
CA GLN A 17 7.73 4.79 -1.80
C GLN A 17 7.17 5.79 -0.78
N ASP A 18 6.66 6.95 -1.23
CA ASP A 18 6.04 7.96 -0.38
C ASP A 18 4.86 7.39 0.40
N THR A 19 4.02 6.58 -0.26
CA THR A 19 2.89 5.90 0.37
C THR A 19 3.34 4.93 1.46
N ILE A 20 4.37 4.13 1.17
CA ILE A 20 4.92 3.18 2.12
C ILE A 20 5.55 3.91 3.31
N ASP A 21 6.24 5.02 3.08
CA ASP A 21 6.85 5.82 4.14
C ASP A 21 5.79 6.45 5.05
N GLU A 22 4.67 6.92 4.48
CA GLU A 22 3.53 7.42 5.27
C GLU A 22 2.92 6.34 6.16
N ILE A 23 2.75 5.12 5.64
CA ILE A 23 2.21 3.98 6.38
C ILE A 23 3.20 3.51 7.47
N ALA A 24 4.49 3.44 7.15
CA ALA A 24 5.52 2.97 8.07
C ALA A 24 5.67 3.88 9.31
N LYS A 25 5.50 5.20 9.12
CA LYS A 25 5.55 6.21 10.19
C LYS A 25 4.46 6.07 11.26
N VAL A 26 3.40 5.31 11.00
CA VAL A 26 2.31 5.12 11.97
C VAL A 26 2.81 4.31 13.17
N GLN A 27 3.02 4.97 14.30
CA GLN A 27 3.52 4.31 15.52
C GLN A 27 2.44 3.53 16.26
N ASN A 28 1.21 4.06 16.29
CA ASN A 28 0.07 3.39 16.90
C ASN A 28 -0.51 2.33 15.95
N PHE A 29 -0.36 1.05 16.31
CA PHE A 29 -0.83 -0.04 15.46
C PHE A 29 -2.34 -0.03 15.24
N ASN A 30 -3.13 0.49 16.19
CA ASN A 30 -4.58 0.63 16.00
C ASN A 30 -4.93 1.54 14.81
N ASP A 31 -4.07 2.54 14.54
CA ASP A 31 -4.26 3.48 13.43
C ASP A 31 -3.66 2.94 12.12
N PHE A 32 -2.84 1.88 12.18
CA PHE A 32 -2.12 1.31 11.04
C PHE A 32 -3.06 0.76 9.97
N TYR A 33 -4.08 0.00 10.38
CA TYR A 33 -5.09 -0.54 9.47
C TYR A 33 -5.82 0.58 8.72
N GLN A 34 -6.35 1.56 9.46
CA GLN A 34 -7.14 2.65 8.90
C GLN A 34 -6.30 3.53 7.98
N THR A 35 -5.07 3.87 8.40
CA THR A 35 -4.13 4.63 7.55
C THR A 35 -3.81 3.88 6.27
N SER A 36 -3.49 2.59 6.35
CA SER A 36 -3.21 1.76 5.18
C SER A 36 -4.40 1.71 4.22
N PHE A 37 -5.61 1.51 4.75
CA PHE A 37 -6.83 1.50 3.94
C PHE A 37 -7.05 2.85 3.22
N TYR A 38 -6.88 3.97 3.92
CA TYR A 38 -7.04 5.28 3.30
C TYR A 38 -6.01 5.58 2.23
N GLN A 39 -4.75 5.19 2.44
CA GLN A 39 -3.74 5.34 1.40
C GLN A 39 -4.09 4.56 0.14
N ILE A 40 -4.54 3.31 0.29
CA ILE A 40 -5.03 2.51 -0.85
C ILE A 40 -6.24 3.18 -1.53
N ALA A 41 -7.18 3.71 -0.75
CA ALA A 41 -8.37 4.37 -1.27
C ALA A 41 -8.07 5.68 -2.02
N LYS A 42 -7.03 6.43 -1.64
CA LYS A 42 -6.59 7.63 -2.37
C LYS A 42 -6.22 7.33 -3.83
N PHE A 43 -5.76 6.12 -4.12
CA PHE A 43 -5.47 5.65 -5.47
C PHE A 43 -6.69 5.04 -6.19
N GLY A 44 -7.85 5.00 -5.55
CA GLY A 44 -9.04 4.34 -6.11
C GLY A 44 -8.96 2.81 -6.12
N LEU A 45 -8.02 2.21 -5.36
CA LEU A 45 -7.72 0.78 -5.40
C LEU A 45 -8.46 -0.05 -4.34
N GLN A 46 -9.44 0.54 -3.62
CA GLN A 46 -10.15 -0.14 -2.53
C GLN A 46 -10.91 -1.39 -2.99
N LEU A 47 -11.45 -1.40 -4.22
CA LEU A 47 -12.16 -2.56 -4.76
C LEU A 47 -11.19 -3.70 -5.11
N ASP A 48 -10.03 -3.39 -5.67
CA ASP A 48 -9.02 -4.40 -6.00
C ASP A 48 -8.34 -4.94 -4.75
N ALA A 49 -8.10 -4.09 -3.74
CA ALA A 49 -7.63 -4.52 -2.43
C ALA A 49 -8.61 -5.48 -1.75
N ARG A 50 -9.92 -5.25 -1.91
CA ARG A 50 -10.95 -6.17 -1.42
C ARG A 50 -10.94 -7.50 -2.18
N LYS A 51 -10.85 -7.48 -3.51
CA LYS A 51 -10.77 -8.71 -4.34
C LYS A 51 -9.54 -9.55 -3.98
N GLU A 52 -8.41 -8.91 -3.72
CA GLU A 52 -7.15 -9.57 -3.35
C GLU A 52 -7.02 -9.87 -1.85
N LYS A 53 -8.06 -9.56 -1.05
CA LYS A 53 -8.07 -9.76 0.40
C LYS A 53 -6.85 -9.14 1.10
N LEU A 54 -6.39 -7.98 0.62
CA LEU A 54 -5.22 -7.28 1.18
C LEU A 54 -5.38 -7.05 2.69
N PHE A 55 -6.59 -6.65 3.10
CA PHE A 55 -6.98 -6.34 4.47
C PHE A 55 -7.66 -7.50 5.22
N GLY A 56 -7.61 -8.72 4.68
CA GLY A 56 -8.46 -9.83 5.12
C GLY A 56 -7.78 -10.92 5.96
N SER A 57 -6.53 -10.75 6.39
CA SER A 57 -5.84 -11.73 7.26
C SER A 57 -5.79 -11.29 8.72
N ASP A 58 -5.62 -12.24 9.62
CA ASP A 58 -5.56 -11.99 11.07
C ASP A 58 -4.32 -11.16 11.48
N ASN A 59 -3.28 -11.15 10.65
CA ASN A 59 -2.05 -10.35 10.81
C ASN A 59 -2.33 -8.86 11.06
N TRP A 60 -3.47 -8.32 10.60
CA TRP A 60 -3.86 -6.92 10.85
C TRP A 60 -4.21 -6.60 12.32
N SER A 61 -4.31 -7.63 13.16
CA SER A 61 -4.49 -7.50 14.61
C SER A 61 -3.21 -7.75 15.41
N ASP A 62 -2.10 -8.07 14.74
CA ASP A 62 -0.81 -8.38 15.36
C ASP A 62 0.27 -7.34 14.99
N PRO A 63 0.71 -6.49 15.94
CA PRO A 63 1.80 -5.53 15.72
C PRO A 63 3.11 -6.15 15.20
N GLN A 64 3.39 -7.42 15.51
CA GLN A 64 4.59 -8.12 15.05
C GLN A 64 4.57 -8.37 13.54
N CYS A 65 3.39 -8.39 12.93
CA CYS A 65 3.23 -8.56 11.49
C CYS A 65 3.36 -7.25 10.70
N LYS A 66 3.62 -6.10 11.34
CA LYS A 66 3.61 -4.79 10.67
C LYS A 66 4.52 -4.74 9.44
N ASP A 67 5.74 -5.23 9.53
CA ASP A 67 6.70 -5.22 8.41
C ASP A 67 6.23 -6.11 7.24
N GLU A 68 5.66 -7.27 7.55
CA GLU A 68 5.08 -8.17 6.55
C GLU A 68 3.89 -7.51 5.83
N LEU A 69 3.02 -6.83 6.58
CA LEU A 69 1.89 -6.09 6.04
C LEU A 69 2.35 -4.93 5.14
N ILE A 70 3.37 -4.17 5.55
CA ILE A 70 3.97 -3.12 4.73
C ILE A 70 4.46 -3.70 3.40
N GLU A 71 5.13 -4.85 3.41
CA GLU A 71 5.63 -5.47 2.19
C GLU A 71 4.51 -5.99 1.28
N ARG A 72 3.41 -6.49 1.86
CA ARG A 72 2.20 -6.86 1.10
C ARG A 72 1.58 -5.64 0.43
N ILE A 73 1.49 -4.50 1.12
CA ILE A 73 1.00 -3.23 0.55
C ILE A 73 1.92 -2.77 -0.59
N ARG A 74 3.25 -2.83 -0.40
CA ARG A 74 4.23 -2.45 -1.43
C ARG A 74 4.01 -3.26 -2.72
N LYS A 75 3.94 -4.59 -2.61
CA LYS A 75 3.68 -5.48 -3.75
C LYS A 75 2.35 -5.18 -4.43
N PHE A 76 1.30 -4.91 -3.65
CA PHE A 76 -0.01 -4.53 -4.18
C PHE A 76 0.05 -3.22 -4.99
N LEU A 77 0.67 -2.17 -4.45
CA LEU A 77 0.80 -0.88 -5.12
C LEU A 77 1.61 -0.98 -6.42
N VAL A 78 2.75 -1.68 -6.40
CA VAL A 78 3.58 -1.90 -7.60
C VAL A 78 2.80 -2.65 -8.69
N LYS A 79 1.94 -3.60 -8.32
CA LYS A 79 1.12 -4.38 -9.25
C LYS A 79 0.06 -3.53 -9.95
N HIS A 80 -0.59 -2.62 -9.22
CA HIS A 80 -1.78 -1.89 -9.69
C HIS A 80 -1.50 -0.51 -10.25
N LEU A 81 -0.45 0.17 -9.79
CA LEU A 81 -0.11 1.51 -10.28
C LEU A 81 0.73 1.51 -11.57
N LYS A 82 0.60 0.50 -12.44
CA LYS A 82 1.43 0.33 -13.66
C LYS A 82 1.42 1.52 -14.63
#